data_AF-D9UPD7-F1
#
_entry.id   AF-D9UPD7-F1
#
_cell.length_a   1.000
_cell.length_b   1.000
_cell.length_c   1.000
_cell.angle_alpha   90.00
_cell.angle_beta   90.00
_cell.angle_gamma   90.00
#
_symmetry.space_group_name_H-M   'P 1'
#
loop_
_entity.id
_entity.type
_entity.pdbx_description
1 polymer ?
#
loop_
_entity_poly.entity_id
_entity_poly.type
_entity_poly.pdbx_seq_one_letter_code
_entity_poly.pdbx_strand_id
1 'polypeptide(L)'
;MNRSETSHGDGNGYFRGDSFSQAELSSLPSECIIPWERNTGWLAEGFVIFKWYVDANGDGSWLVCDRTDQWYFNSEPASTLRLIGRGAASESVCGAGYYGLGNYAGMKDSNAWYGWDVIMYSGYHLLPDYSLKSTSAPDKAPPGVNEDGLGLPGSLPEKMPVADGNGQPAHDGSGAPVTTQVMPDTPAGAAAKSAASGNRTFTTDENGATTEEIEITLDGLLK
;
A
#
# COMPACT_ATOMS: atom_id res chain seq x y z
N MET A 1 10.19 4.50 9.06
CA MET A 1 9.32 3.38 9.51
C MET A 1 7.99 3.49 8.79
N ASN A 2 7.31 2.39 8.53
CA ASN A 2 6.06 2.36 7.79
C ASN A 2 5.01 1.45 8.43
N ARG A 3 3.74 1.67 8.08
CA ARG A 3 2.61 0.85 8.51
C ARG A 3 1.71 0.58 7.32
N SER A 4 1.25 -0.65 7.21
CA SER A 4 0.25 -1.08 6.25
C SER A 4 -0.99 -1.61 6.96
N GLU A 5 -2.16 -1.13 6.57
CA GLU A 5 -3.44 -1.53 7.15
C GLU A 5 -4.46 -1.78 6.04
N THR A 6 -5.21 -2.87 6.17
CA THR A 6 -6.43 -3.12 5.40
C THR A 6 -7.57 -3.25 6.41
N SER A 7 -8.67 -2.55 6.19
CA SER A 7 -9.81 -2.54 7.11
C SER A 7 -11.12 -2.80 6.39
N HIS A 8 -12.01 -3.52 7.06
CA HIS A 8 -13.36 -3.82 6.59
C HIS A 8 -14.30 -2.63 6.78
N GLY A 9 -14.06 -1.78 7.79
CA GLY A 9 -14.86 -0.60 8.15
C GLY A 9 -16.35 -0.89 8.43
N ASP A 10 -17.06 0.09 8.97
CA ASP A 10 -18.53 -0.02 9.23
C ASP A 10 -19.38 0.21 7.96
N GLY A 11 -18.88 -0.16 6.78
CA GLY A 11 -19.67 -0.13 5.55
C GLY A 11 -18.91 0.06 4.24
N ASN A 12 -17.68 0.60 4.22
CA ASN A 12 -17.00 0.94 2.96
C ASN A 12 -15.53 0.49 2.80
N GLY A 13 -14.95 -0.18 3.81
CA GLY A 13 -13.55 -0.65 3.79
C GLY A 13 -12.51 0.45 3.49
N TYR A 14 -11.23 0.17 3.73
CA TYR A 14 -10.14 1.00 3.20
C TYR A 14 -8.81 0.25 3.18
N PHE A 15 -7.90 0.77 2.37
CA PHE A 15 -6.49 0.43 2.39
C PHE A 15 -5.72 1.66 2.85
N ARG A 16 -4.80 1.50 3.81
CA ARG A 16 -4.06 2.61 4.39
C ARG A 16 -2.57 2.27 4.51
N GLY A 17 -1.76 3.14 3.93
CA GLY A 17 -0.33 3.25 4.21
C GLY A 17 -0.05 4.43 5.13
N ASP A 18 0.89 4.27 6.06
CA ASP A 18 1.55 5.39 6.73
C ASP A 18 3.07 5.35 6.54
N SER A 19 3.67 6.48 6.15
CA SER A 19 5.11 6.75 6.29
C SER A 19 5.34 7.67 7.48
N PHE A 20 6.39 7.35 8.25
CA PHE A 20 6.78 8.08 9.45
C PHE A 20 8.16 8.69 9.28
N SER A 21 8.26 9.97 9.61
CA SER A 21 9.53 10.67 9.73
C SER A 21 10.24 10.19 10.99
N GLN A 22 11.21 9.30 10.81
CA GLN A 22 12.05 8.78 11.87
C GLN A 22 13.45 8.57 11.31
N ALA A 23 14.38 9.45 11.70
CA ALA A 23 15.79 9.15 11.57
C ALA A 23 16.15 8.04 12.58
N GLU A 24 16.87 7.00 12.16
CA GLU A 24 17.48 5.98 13.03
C GLU A 24 18.59 6.60 13.91
N LEU A 25 18.26 7.62 14.70
CA LEU A 25 19.14 8.15 15.75
C LEU A 25 18.82 7.56 17.12
N SER A 26 17.71 6.81 17.26
CA SER A 26 17.35 6.14 18.50
C SER A 26 17.55 4.63 18.40
N SER A 27 18.25 4.06 19.37
CA SER A 27 18.36 2.61 19.61
C SER A 27 17.04 2.00 20.13
N LEU A 28 15.92 2.71 19.94
CA LEU A 28 14.61 2.30 20.43
C LEU A 28 13.88 1.58 19.30
N PRO A 29 13.29 0.40 19.57
CA PRO A 29 12.41 -0.26 18.63
C PRO A 29 11.37 0.72 18.09
N SER A 30 11.17 0.66 16.78
CA SER A 30 10.29 1.54 16.01
C SER A 30 8.86 1.59 16.61
N GLU A 31 8.38 0.44 17.10
CA GLU A 31 7.13 0.22 17.83
C GLU A 31 7.00 0.90 19.20
N CYS A 32 8.10 1.44 19.75
CA CYS A 32 8.12 2.14 21.04
C CYS A 32 8.13 3.68 20.91
N ILE A 33 8.25 4.23 19.69
CA ILE A 33 8.28 5.69 19.47
C ILE A 33 6.87 6.22 19.25
N ILE A 34 6.43 7.07 20.17
CA ILE A 34 5.09 7.63 20.17
C ILE A 34 5.00 8.75 19.11
N PRO A 35 3.86 8.93 18.41
CA PRO A 35 3.80 9.81 17.23
C PRO A 35 4.30 11.25 17.42
N TRP A 36 4.13 11.86 18.60
CA TRP A 36 4.60 13.22 18.89
C TRP A 36 6.11 13.34 19.16
N GLU A 37 6.81 12.22 19.38
CA GLU A 37 8.28 12.21 19.52
C GLU A 37 8.98 12.20 18.15
N ARG A 38 8.21 12.11 17.07
CA ARG A 38 8.72 12.04 15.69
C ARG A 38 8.96 13.43 15.14
N ASN A 39 10.21 13.70 14.78
CA ASN A 39 10.58 14.92 14.05
C ASN A 39 9.80 15.02 12.73
N THR A 40 9.57 16.23 12.24
CA THR A 40 8.96 16.43 10.92
C THR A 40 9.98 16.21 9.80
N GLY A 41 9.51 15.72 8.66
CA GLY A 41 10.35 15.44 7.50
C GLY A 41 9.58 15.46 6.20
N TRP A 42 10.29 15.32 5.09
CA TRP A 42 9.68 15.09 3.78
C TRP A 42 9.53 13.58 3.58
N LEU A 43 8.31 13.17 3.29
CA LEU A 43 7.88 11.79 3.24
C LEU A 43 7.29 11.49 1.86
N ALA A 44 7.44 10.24 1.44
CA ALA A 44 6.86 9.70 0.24
C ALA A 44 6.09 8.43 0.59
N GLU A 45 4.92 8.25 -0.01
CA GLU A 45 4.05 7.11 0.19
C GLU A 45 3.65 6.50 -1.15
N GLY A 46 3.71 5.18 -1.23
CA GLY A 46 3.15 4.40 -2.34
C GLY A 46 2.54 3.13 -1.79
N PHE A 47 1.67 2.50 -2.56
CA PHE A 47 1.18 1.17 -2.20
C PHE A 47 0.80 0.34 -3.41
N VAL A 48 0.70 -0.96 -3.18
CA VAL A 48 0.17 -1.96 -4.09
C VAL A 48 -0.85 -2.81 -3.33
N ILE A 49 -1.98 -3.07 -3.96
CA ILE A 49 -3.05 -3.91 -3.43
C ILE A 49 -2.96 -5.26 -4.11
N PHE A 50 -2.72 -6.30 -3.32
CA PHE A 50 -2.70 -7.68 -3.76
C PHE A 50 -4.07 -8.33 -3.59
N LYS A 51 -4.46 -9.14 -4.57
CA LYS A 51 -5.69 -9.93 -4.61
C LYS A 51 -5.32 -11.41 -4.67
N TRP A 52 -5.83 -12.20 -3.75
CA TRP A 52 -5.67 -13.65 -3.77
C TRP A 52 -6.65 -14.27 -4.76
N TYR A 53 -6.10 -15.11 -5.63
CA TYR A 53 -6.81 -15.91 -6.61
C TYR A 53 -6.50 -17.39 -6.38
N VAL A 54 -7.52 -18.23 -6.55
CA VAL A 54 -7.40 -19.69 -6.47
C VAL A 54 -7.97 -20.26 -7.75
N ASP A 55 -7.18 -21.06 -8.45
CA ASP A 55 -7.58 -21.65 -9.72
C ASP A 55 -8.53 -22.84 -9.56
N ALA A 56 -8.95 -23.43 -10.69
CA ALA A 56 -9.86 -24.57 -10.71
C ALA A 56 -9.27 -25.85 -10.07
N ASN A 57 -7.94 -25.95 -9.92
CA ASN A 57 -7.25 -27.06 -9.27
C ASN A 57 -7.03 -26.83 -7.77
N GLY A 58 -7.35 -25.63 -7.27
CA GLY A 58 -7.11 -25.24 -5.89
C GLY A 58 -5.76 -24.57 -5.65
N ASP A 59 -5.00 -24.27 -6.71
CA ASP A 59 -3.70 -23.62 -6.60
C ASP A 59 -3.87 -22.11 -6.45
N GLY A 60 -3.29 -21.58 -5.36
CA GLY A 60 -3.41 -20.17 -4.99
C GLY A 60 -2.28 -19.28 -5.53
N SER A 61 -2.60 -18.05 -5.92
CA SER A 61 -1.63 -17.04 -6.34
C SER A 61 -2.07 -15.61 -6.01
N TRP A 62 -1.10 -14.72 -5.85
CA TRP A 62 -1.33 -13.29 -5.66
C TRP A 62 -1.27 -12.54 -6.98
N LEU A 63 -2.27 -11.70 -7.22
CA LEU A 63 -2.39 -10.80 -8.36
C LEU A 63 -2.33 -9.35 -7.88
N VAL A 64 -1.89 -8.42 -8.72
CA VAL A 64 -2.01 -6.98 -8.44
C VAL A 64 -3.40 -6.52 -8.84
N CYS A 65 -4.15 -5.99 -7.88
CA CYS A 65 -5.48 -5.41 -8.12
C CYS A 65 -5.40 -3.93 -8.49
N ASP A 66 -4.74 -3.16 -7.65
CA ASP A 66 -4.56 -1.72 -7.81
C ASP A 66 -3.21 -1.30 -7.23
N ARG A 67 -2.71 -0.13 -7.60
CA ARG A 67 -1.46 0.43 -7.06
C ARG A 67 -1.37 1.93 -7.34
N THR A 68 -0.49 2.59 -6.60
CA THR A 68 -0.07 3.94 -6.94
C THR A 68 0.93 3.89 -8.10
N ASP A 69 0.63 4.53 -9.23
CA ASP A 69 1.59 4.63 -10.36
C ASP A 69 2.71 5.67 -10.10
N GLN A 70 2.52 6.54 -9.12
CA GLN A 70 3.48 7.56 -8.70
C GLN A 70 3.50 7.67 -7.18
N TRP A 71 4.60 8.19 -6.65
CA TRP A 71 4.71 8.51 -5.23
C TRP A 71 3.85 9.70 -4.83
N TYR A 72 3.22 9.58 -3.67
CA TYR A 72 2.55 10.69 -3.00
C TYR A 72 3.50 11.31 -2.01
N PHE A 73 3.63 12.63 -2.04
CA PHE A 73 4.48 13.37 -1.11
C PHE A 73 3.63 14.27 -0.22
N ASN A 74 4.11 14.54 0.99
CA ASN A 74 3.57 15.61 1.82
C ASN A 74 3.88 16.99 1.18
N SER A 75 2.93 17.90 1.35
CA SER A 75 2.96 19.29 0.89
C SER A 75 3.83 20.19 1.75
N GLU A 76 3.99 19.86 3.03
CA GLU A 76 4.86 20.52 4.01
C GLU A 76 5.43 19.48 4.99
N PRO A 77 6.59 19.74 5.65
CA PRO A 77 7.22 18.76 6.55
C PRO A 77 6.25 18.23 7.61
N ALA A 78 6.13 16.90 7.68
CA ALA A 78 5.17 16.21 8.54
C ALA A 78 5.86 15.10 9.35
N SER A 79 5.33 14.79 10.53
CA SER A 79 5.74 13.61 11.32
C SER A 79 5.19 12.31 10.70
N THR A 80 4.02 12.39 10.06
CA THR A 80 3.36 11.27 9.36
C THR A 80 2.77 11.72 8.02
N LEU A 81 2.97 10.91 6.99
CA LEU A 81 2.22 10.98 5.74
C LEU A 81 1.34 9.75 5.65
N ARG A 82 0.04 9.94 5.47
CA ARG A 82 -0.95 8.87 5.37
C ARG A 82 -1.62 8.89 4.01
N LEU A 83 -1.65 7.74 3.36
CA LEU A 83 -2.38 7.55 2.12
C LEU A 83 -3.51 6.55 2.34
N ILE A 84 -4.74 7.00 2.13
CA ILE A 84 -5.95 6.20 2.30
C ILE A 84 -6.58 5.97 0.92
N GLY A 85 -6.56 4.71 0.48
CA GLY A 85 -7.29 4.26 -0.69
C GLY A 85 -8.70 3.81 -0.32
N ARG A 86 -9.72 4.40 -0.96
CA ARG A 86 -11.12 4.00 -0.84
C ARG A 86 -11.69 3.65 -2.20
N GLY A 87 -12.33 2.48 -2.31
CA GLY A 87 -13.18 2.17 -3.47
C GLY A 87 -14.55 2.85 -3.33
N ALA A 88 -15.30 2.96 -4.44
CA ALA A 88 -16.69 3.38 -4.41
C ALA A 88 -17.55 2.31 -3.69
N ALA A 89 -17.56 2.37 -2.36
CA ALA A 89 -18.27 1.48 -1.43
C ALA A 89 -17.87 -0.01 -1.51
N SER A 90 -16.87 -0.43 -0.70
CA SER A 90 -16.49 -1.79 -0.21
C SER A 90 -16.64 -3.06 -1.06
N GLU A 91 -17.49 -3.15 -2.07
CA GLU A 91 -17.53 -4.18 -3.09
C GLU A 91 -16.45 -3.93 -4.14
N SER A 92 -15.24 -4.22 -3.68
CA SER A 92 -14.18 -4.83 -4.46
C SER A 92 -13.73 -4.11 -5.73
N VAL A 93 -12.67 -3.32 -5.56
CA VAL A 93 -11.81 -2.81 -6.63
C VAL A 93 -11.49 -3.89 -7.69
N CYS A 94 -11.34 -5.17 -7.27
CA CYS A 94 -11.15 -6.33 -8.16
C CYS A 94 -11.89 -7.59 -7.67
N GLY A 95 -13.20 -7.53 -7.43
CA GLY A 95 -14.01 -8.68 -7.01
C GLY A 95 -13.83 -9.17 -5.55
N ALA A 96 -14.78 -9.91 -5.01
CA ALA A 96 -14.73 -10.37 -3.61
C ALA A 96 -13.59 -11.38 -3.33
N GLY A 97 -13.10 -11.44 -2.10
CA GLY A 97 -12.17 -12.47 -1.58
C GLY A 97 -11.01 -11.88 -0.78
N TYR A 98 -9.88 -12.58 -0.69
CA TYR A 98 -8.77 -12.10 0.13
C TYR A 98 -7.92 -11.03 -0.57
N TYR A 99 -7.55 -10.02 0.19
CA TYR A 99 -6.72 -8.90 -0.22
C TYR A 99 -5.60 -8.67 0.79
N GLY A 100 -4.53 -8.02 0.37
CA GLY A 100 -3.57 -7.44 1.31
C GLY A 100 -2.87 -6.23 0.71
N LEU A 101 -2.45 -5.32 1.56
CA LEU A 101 -1.76 -4.10 1.18
C LEU A 101 -0.25 -4.30 1.33
N GLY A 102 0.49 -4.01 0.28
CA GLY A 102 1.92 -3.74 0.36
C GLY A 102 2.17 -2.24 0.33
N ASN A 103 2.74 -1.69 1.41
CA ASN A 103 3.02 -0.26 1.55
C ASN A 103 4.50 0.05 1.36
N TYR A 104 4.79 1.06 0.53
CA TYR A 104 6.12 1.62 0.32
C TYR A 104 6.21 2.99 0.97
N ALA A 105 7.27 3.25 1.70
CA ALA A 105 7.47 4.48 2.44
C ALA A 105 8.88 5.02 2.22
N GLY A 106 8.98 6.24 1.70
CA GLY A 106 10.23 6.98 1.60
C GLY A 106 10.30 8.07 2.66
N MET A 107 11.50 8.28 3.19
CA MET A 107 11.84 9.50 3.92
C MET A 107 13.03 10.17 3.22
N LYS A 108 12.96 11.48 3.07
CA LYS A 108 14.04 12.25 2.50
C LYS A 108 14.97 12.74 3.59
N ASP A 109 16.25 12.43 3.44
CA ASP A 109 17.33 13.06 4.19
C ASP A 109 18.32 13.70 3.21
N SER A 110 18.59 14.99 3.41
CA SER A 110 19.33 15.83 2.46
C SER A 110 18.74 15.72 1.04
N ASN A 111 19.53 15.29 0.05
CA ASN A 111 19.10 15.13 -1.35
C ASN A 111 18.74 13.69 -1.73
N ALA A 112 18.65 12.76 -0.78
CA ALA A 112 18.40 11.35 -1.03
C ALA A 112 17.12 10.85 -0.34
N TRP A 113 16.45 9.90 -0.98
CA TRP A 113 15.30 9.17 -0.43
C TRP A 113 15.77 7.81 0.09
N TYR A 114 15.29 7.44 1.28
CA TYR A 114 15.65 6.19 1.97
C TYR A 114 14.41 5.39 2.33
N GLY A 115 14.55 4.05 2.38
CA GLY A 115 13.50 3.11 2.78
C GLY A 115 12.40 2.87 1.75
N TRP A 116 12.38 3.63 0.65
CA TRP A 116 11.35 3.59 -0.39
C TRP A 116 11.26 2.25 -1.13
N ASP A 117 12.32 1.45 -1.08
CA ASP A 117 12.47 0.14 -1.73
C ASP A 117 12.14 -1.04 -0.79
N VAL A 118 11.59 -0.76 0.39
CA VAL A 118 11.11 -1.76 1.34
C VAL A 118 9.58 -1.72 1.39
N ILE A 119 8.95 -2.89 1.29
CA ILE A 119 7.50 -3.03 1.43
C ILE A 119 7.14 -3.57 2.82
N MET A 120 6.10 -3.00 3.43
CA MET A 120 5.42 -3.56 4.61
C MET A 120 4.08 -4.14 4.18
N TYR A 121 3.85 -5.42 4.45
CA TYR A 121 2.65 -6.16 4.09
C TYR A 121 1.65 -6.21 5.25
N SER A 122 0.39 -5.89 4.99
CA SER A 122 -0.65 -5.80 6.02
C SER A 122 -1.18 -7.15 6.54
N GLY A 123 -0.63 -8.27 6.07
CA GLY A 123 -1.33 -9.55 6.10
C GLY A 123 -2.50 -9.56 5.12
N TYR A 124 -3.28 -10.64 5.15
CA TYR A 124 -4.45 -10.82 4.30
C TYR A 124 -5.77 -10.57 5.05
N HIS A 125 -6.74 -10.02 4.34
CA HIS A 125 -8.04 -9.58 4.83
C HIS A 125 -9.12 -9.96 3.83
N LEU A 126 -10.29 -10.41 4.27
CA LEU A 126 -11.37 -10.88 3.40
C LEU A 126 -12.32 -9.72 3.06
N LEU A 127 -12.36 -9.26 1.80
CA LEU A 127 -13.17 -8.11 1.37
C LEU A 127 -14.13 -8.45 0.21
N PRO A 128 -15.40 -8.04 0.25
CA PRO A 128 -16.13 -7.64 1.47
C PRO A 128 -16.26 -8.84 2.41
N ASP A 129 -16.29 -8.60 3.72
CA ASP A 129 -16.48 -9.69 4.70
C ASP A 129 -17.95 -10.15 4.71
N TYR A 130 -18.30 -11.02 3.76
CA TYR A 130 -19.60 -11.69 3.68
C TYR A 130 -19.57 -13.09 4.30
N SER A 131 -18.89 -13.24 5.43
CA SER A 131 -18.60 -14.46 6.21
C SER A 131 -19.60 -15.65 6.11
N LEU A 132 -19.79 -16.26 4.93
CA LEU A 132 -20.53 -17.51 4.67
C LEU A 132 -20.20 -18.18 3.31
N LYS A 133 -19.44 -17.55 2.41
CA LYS A 133 -18.89 -18.22 1.19
C LYS A 133 -17.38 -18.29 1.29
N SER A 134 -16.85 -19.40 1.81
CA SER A 134 -15.40 -19.59 1.99
C SER A 134 -14.70 -19.69 0.63
N THR A 135 -13.90 -18.68 0.27
CA THR A 135 -12.73 -18.93 -0.56
C THR A 135 -11.62 -19.48 0.34
N SER A 136 -10.72 -20.31 -0.20
CA SER A 136 -9.57 -20.77 0.60
C SER A 136 -8.69 -19.57 0.96
N ALA A 137 -8.37 -19.45 2.25
CA ALA A 137 -7.47 -18.42 2.74
C ALA A 137 -6.10 -18.53 2.07
N PRO A 138 -5.38 -17.42 1.90
CA PRO A 138 -4.00 -17.45 1.44
C PRO A 138 -3.13 -18.30 2.36
N ASP A 139 -2.33 -19.17 1.76
CA ASP A 139 -1.37 -20.03 2.44
C ASP A 139 0.06 -19.47 2.40
N LYS A 140 0.28 -18.41 1.62
CA LYS A 140 1.57 -17.75 1.41
C LYS A 140 1.39 -16.24 1.29
N ALA A 141 2.42 -15.49 1.63
CA ALA A 141 2.49 -14.05 1.36
C ALA A 141 2.74 -13.78 -0.15
N PRO A 142 2.57 -12.53 -0.61
CA PRO A 142 2.98 -12.14 -1.95
C PRO A 142 4.45 -12.49 -2.24
N PRO A 143 4.82 -12.83 -3.49
CA PRO A 143 6.20 -13.12 -3.85
C PRO A 143 7.16 -12.01 -3.43
N GLY A 144 8.25 -12.37 -2.76
CA GLY A 144 9.25 -11.41 -2.23
C GLY A 144 8.98 -10.91 -0.81
N VAL A 145 7.80 -11.16 -0.25
CA VAL A 145 7.49 -10.87 1.16
C VAL A 145 7.93 -12.03 2.05
N ASN A 146 8.71 -11.74 3.09
CA ASN A 146 9.20 -12.70 4.06
C ASN A 146 8.15 -13.00 5.16
N GLU A 147 8.51 -13.86 6.11
CA GLU A 147 7.64 -14.25 7.23
C GLU A 147 7.28 -13.11 8.19
N ASP A 148 8.09 -12.05 8.24
CA ASP A 148 7.84 -10.85 9.03
C ASP A 148 6.92 -9.85 8.30
N GLY A 149 6.44 -10.19 7.09
CA GLY A 149 5.64 -9.27 6.28
C GLY A 149 6.47 -8.19 5.57
N LEU A 150 7.78 -8.39 5.43
CA LEU A 150 8.70 -7.46 4.79
C LEU A 150 9.15 -7.98 3.42
N GLY A 151 9.09 -7.13 2.39
CA GLY A 151 9.85 -7.35 1.16
C GLY A 151 11.05 -6.42 1.11
N LEU A 152 12.23 -7.01 1.24
CA LEU A 152 13.51 -6.31 1.27
C LEU A 152 13.91 -5.82 -0.14
N PRO A 153 14.87 -4.89 -0.26
CA PRO A 153 15.31 -4.38 -1.55
C PRO A 153 15.74 -5.50 -2.49
N GLY A 154 15.18 -5.52 -3.70
CA GLY A 154 15.46 -6.52 -4.73
C GLY A 154 14.80 -7.89 -4.53
N SER A 155 13.98 -8.09 -3.49
CA SER A 155 13.24 -9.35 -3.25
C SER A 155 11.93 -9.44 -4.03
N LEU A 156 11.29 -8.30 -4.30
CA LEU A 156 10.03 -8.25 -5.05
C LEU A 156 10.28 -8.49 -6.54
N PRO A 157 9.39 -9.24 -7.22
CA PRO A 157 9.42 -9.32 -8.67
C PRO A 157 9.18 -7.94 -9.29
N GLU A 158 9.87 -7.64 -10.39
CA GLU A 158 9.69 -6.37 -11.11
C GLU A 158 8.23 -6.20 -11.54
N LYS A 159 7.61 -7.28 -12.05
CA LYS A 159 6.23 -7.31 -12.52
C LYS A 159 5.46 -8.49 -11.95
N MET A 160 4.17 -8.28 -11.73
CA MET A 160 3.22 -9.32 -11.32
C MET A 160 1.98 -9.33 -12.22
N PRO A 161 1.31 -10.48 -12.37
CA PRO A 161 0.03 -10.57 -13.04
C PRO A 161 -1.02 -9.66 -12.40
N VAL A 162 -1.91 -9.10 -13.23
CA VAL A 162 -2.97 -8.18 -12.82
C VAL A 162 -4.29 -8.93 -12.65
N ALA A 163 -5.09 -8.53 -11.66
CA ALA A 163 -6.46 -8.98 -11.52
C ALA A 163 -7.41 -8.14 -12.40
N ASP A 164 -8.37 -8.79 -13.04
CA ASP A 164 -9.51 -8.12 -13.65
C ASP A 164 -10.52 -7.65 -12.59
N GLY A 165 -11.57 -6.94 -13.01
CA GLY A 165 -12.63 -6.47 -12.11
C GLY A 165 -13.37 -7.57 -11.31
N ASN A 166 -13.20 -8.85 -11.68
CA ASN A 166 -13.77 -9.99 -10.96
C ASN A 166 -12.76 -10.73 -10.08
N GLY A 167 -11.51 -10.25 -10.00
CA GLY A 167 -10.45 -10.87 -9.21
C GLY A 167 -9.82 -12.09 -9.86
N GLN A 168 -10.00 -12.26 -11.18
CA GLN A 168 -9.37 -13.31 -11.97
C GLN A 168 -8.09 -12.77 -12.64
N PRO A 169 -7.14 -13.63 -13.05
CA PRO A 169 -5.99 -13.18 -13.84
C PRO A 169 -6.45 -12.55 -15.16
N ALA A 170 -6.07 -11.30 -15.38
CA ALA A 170 -6.36 -10.59 -16.61
C ALA A 170 -5.46 -11.07 -17.74
N HIS A 171 -6.03 -11.16 -18.95
CA HIS A 171 -5.31 -11.56 -20.15
C HIS A 171 -5.52 -10.52 -21.26
N ASP A 172 -4.50 -10.31 -22.10
CA ASP A 172 -4.58 -9.43 -23.26
C ASP A 172 -5.34 -10.09 -24.42
N GLY A 173 -5.50 -9.36 -25.54
CA GLY A 173 -6.20 -9.87 -26.73
C GLY A 173 -5.55 -11.09 -27.41
N SER A 174 -4.33 -11.46 -27.02
CA SER A 174 -3.64 -12.67 -27.48
C SER A 174 -3.79 -13.85 -26.52
N GLY A 175 -4.37 -13.63 -25.34
CA GLY A 175 -4.48 -14.62 -24.26
C GLY A 175 -3.25 -14.70 -23.37
N ALA A 176 -2.32 -13.73 -23.44
CA ALA A 176 -1.18 -13.67 -22.53
C ALA A 176 -1.55 -12.91 -21.24
N PRO A 177 -1.00 -13.26 -20.06
CA PRO A 177 -1.29 -12.54 -18.83
C PRO A 177 -0.89 -11.07 -18.90
N VAL A 178 -1.79 -10.18 -18.47
CA VAL A 178 -1.46 -8.77 -18.26
C VAL A 178 -0.62 -8.65 -16.99
N THR A 179 0.49 -7.94 -17.05
CA THR A 179 1.37 -7.72 -15.90
C THR A 179 1.61 -6.24 -15.66
N THR A 180 1.77 -5.85 -14.41
CA THR A 180 2.13 -4.48 -14.00
C THR A 180 3.34 -4.48 -13.08
N GLN A 181 4.02 -3.35 -13.00
CA GLN A 181 5.09 -3.15 -12.03
C GLN A 181 4.53 -3.20 -10.60
N VAL A 182 5.25 -3.78 -9.65
CA VAL A 182 4.76 -3.91 -8.26
C VAL A 182 5.09 -2.68 -7.43
N MET A 183 6.23 -2.05 -7.71
CA MET A 183 6.73 -0.86 -7.03
C MET A 183 6.73 0.33 -8.00
N PRO A 184 6.39 1.55 -7.57
CA PRO A 184 6.61 2.74 -8.38
C PRO A 184 8.11 2.98 -8.60
N ASP A 185 8.48 3.70 -9.66
CA ASP A 185 9.88 4.11 -9.87
C ASP A 185 10.44 4.88 -8.67
N THR A 186 11.76 4.88 -8.48
CA THR A 186 12.42 5.60 -7.37
C THR A 186 11.87 7.02 -7.21
N PRO A 187 11.49 7.45 -5.98
CA PRO A 187 10.98 8.80 -5.78
C PRO A 187 12.01 9.85 -6.21
N ALA A 188 11.65 10.71 -7.15
CA ALA A 188 12.53 11.76 -7.68
C ALA A 188 12.00 13.16 -7.33
N GLY A 189 12.85 14.05 -6.81
CA GLY A 189 12.52 15.48 -6.64
C GLY A 189 12.95 16.15 -5.32
N ALA A 190 13.03 17.49 -5.35
CA ALA A 190 13.39 18.34 -4.20
C ALA A 190 12.30 18.38 -3.10
N ALA A 191 11.05 18.21 -3.51
CA ALA A 191 9.86 17.83 -2.77
C ALA A 191 8.90 17.65 -3.94
N ALA A 192 8.65 16.41 -4.35
CA ALA A 192 7.89 16.22 -5.58
C ALA A 192 6.48 16.74 -5.31
N LYS A 193 6.11 17.78 -6.07
CA LYS A 193 4.78 18.39 -6.02
C LYS A 193 3.76 17.26 -5.98
N SER A 194 2.92 17.31 -4.95
CA SER A 194 1.72 16.50 -4.80
C SER A 194 1.16 16.08 -6.15
N ALA A 195 0.97 14.77 -6.37
CA ALA A 195 -0.05 14.36 -7.32
C ALA A 195 -1.35 15.07 -6.89
N ALA A 196 -1.85 15.96 -7.74
CA ALA A 196 -2.96 16.87 -7.44
C ALA A 196 -4.32 16.16 -7.29
N SER A 197 -4.34 14.82 -7.33
CA SER A 197 -5.54 14.00 -7.53
C SER A 197 -6.18 13.44 -6.25
N GLY A 198 -5.69 13.80 -5.06
CA GLY A 198 -6.26 13.34 -3.78
C GLY A 198 -6.75 14.47 -2.90
N ASN A 199 -7.81 14.23 -2.11
CA ASN A 199 -8.26 15.16 -1.08
C ASN A 199 -7.24 15.15 0.06
N ARG A 200 -6.73 16.33 0.45
CA ARG A 200 -5.65 16.46 1.42
C ARG A 200 -6.12 17.15 2.69
N THR A 201 -5.72 16.61 3.83
CA THR A 201 -5.96 17.22 5.14
C THR A 201 -4.67 17.24 5.92
N PHE A 202 -4.21 18.43 6.31
CA PHE A 202 -3.07 18.59 7.20
C PHE A 202 -3.57 18.91 8.61
N THR A 203 -3.08 18.18 9.61
CA THR A 203 -3.46 18.38 11.01
C THR A 203 -2.23 18.43 11.91
N THR A 204 -2.34 19.21 12.98
CA THR A 204 -1.38 19.23 14.09
C THR A 204 -2.14 18.92 15.36
N ASP A 205 -1.71 17.89 16.09
CA ASP A 205 -2.33 17.54 17.37
C ASP A 205 -1.86 18.44 18.51
N GLU A 206 -2.45 18.26 19.70
CA GLU A 206 -2.12 19.03 20.90
C GLU A 206 -0.67 18.86 21.39
N ASN A 207 0.01 17.80 20.94
CA ASN A 207 1.40 17.48 21.27
C ASN A 207 2.38 17.96 20.18
N GLY A 208 1.88 18.60 19.12
CA GLY A 208 2.68 19.11 18.00
C GLY A 208 3.00 18.08 16.92
N ALA A 209 2.42 16.87 16.98
CA ALA A 209 2.58 15.88 15.92
C ALA A 209 1.82 16.34 14.67
N THR A 210 2.50 16.35 13.53
CA THR A 210 1.91 16.78 12.26
C THR A 210 1.61 15.58 11.37
N THR A 211 0.41 15.54 10.81
CA THR A 211 -0.04 14.49 9.89
C THR A 211 -0.62 15.11 8.64
N GLU A 212 -0.11 14.72 7.48
CA GLU A 212 -0.79 14.94 6.21
C GLU A 212 -1.49 13.64 5.79
N GLU A 213 -2.80 13.71 5.61
CA GLU A 213 -3.63 12.64 5.09
C GLU A 213 -4.03 12.95 3.65
N ILE A 214 -3.91 11.95 2.77
CA ILE A 214 -4.30 12.01 1.37
C ILE A 214 -5.28 10.87 1.12
N GLU A 215 -6.50 11.21 0.73
CA GLU A 215 -7.50 10.24 0.29
C GLU A 215 -7.49 10.12 -1.24
N ILE A 216 -7.46 8.88 -1.74
CA ILE A 216 -7.52 8.57 -3.17
C ILE A 216 -8.60 7.53 -3.46
N THR A 217 -9.19 7.65 -4.64
CA THR A 217 -10.16 6.67 -5.13
C THR A 217 -9.44 5.48 -5.76
N LEU A 218 -9.88 4.27 -5.40
CA LEU A 218 -9.45 3.02 -6.00
C LEU A 218 -10.44 2.60 -7.07
N ASP A 219 -9.93 2.31 -8.26
CA ASP A 219 -10.72 2.03 -9.47
C ASP A 219 -10.35 0.68 -10.11
N GLY A 220 -9.27 0.04 -9.64
CA GLY A 220 -8.69 -1.15 -10.25
C GLY A 220 -7.85 -0.78 -11.47
N LEU A 221 -6.89 -1.65 -11.80
CA LEU A 221 -6.02 -1.41 -12.97
C LEU A 221 -6.73 -1.65 -14.29
N LEU A 222 -7.74 -2.53 -14.31
CA LEU A 222 -8.48 -2.93 -15.50
C LEU A 222 -9.97 -2.88 -15.18
N LYS A 223 -10.69 -1.97 -15.85
CA LYS A 223 -12.14 -1.81 -15.76
C LYS A 223 -12.87 -2.78 -16.66
#